data_AF-A0A1F6A6K6-F1
#
_entry.id   AF-A0A1F6A6K6-F1
#
_cell.length_a   1.000
_cell.length_b   1.000
_cell.length_c   1.000
_cell.angle_alpha   90.00
_cell.angle_beta   90.00
_cell.angle_gamma   90.00
#
_symmetry.space_group_name_H-M   'P 1'
#
loop_
_entity.id
_entity.type
_entity.pdbx_description
1 polymer ?
#
loop_
_entity_poly.entity_id
_entity_poly.type
_entity_poly.pdbx_seq_one_letter_code
_entity_poly.pdbx_strand_id
1 'polypeptide(L)'
;MKVTVKLPVPQTASIVVDIGDKITQNSHYAVLETKNTEKIIHLSRLLKITPQDIQNYLVVKIGEKIHPGEIIAQKKTFLKTSFIRSPVEGKIKEIDFKKGIMVINGTAEDESSGKIKSPVAGKIIKINASDLEIELEGMVLDVRDGWGEDVMGEIVSFGKDRVEMFDLTSESKDKIILCEGITEPALTKADVLPIRGLILKHPYVLPDLLSWVNVDDEVFKKIRNFNGTMVWLRTAYKQLVILE
;
A
#
# COMPACT_ATOMS: atom_id res chain seq x y z
N MET A 1 -5.29 19.39 -19.65
CA MET A 1 -5.03 18.67 -20.92
C MET A 1 -5.21 17.19 -20.64
N LYS A 2 -5.82 16.41 -21.54
CA LYS A 2 -5.99 14.97 -21.28
C LYS A 2 -4.69 14.21 -21.48
N VAL A 3 -4.30 13.44 -20.47
CA VAL A 3 -3.13 12.56 -20.49
C VAL A 3 -3.48 11.17 -20.00
N THR A 4 -2.73 10.18 -20.47
CA THR A 4 -2.90 8.78 -20.06
C THR A 4 -1.75 8.36 -19.15
N VAL A 5 -2.08 7.78 -18.01
CA VAL A 5 -1.12 7.28 -17.03
C VAL A 5 -1.41 5.81 -16.70
N LYS A 6 -0.37 5.03 -16.41
CA LYS A 6 -0.52 3.62 -16.00
C LYS A 6 -0.67 3.50 -14.48
N LEU A 7 -1.62 2.70 -14.00
CA LEU A 7 -1.65 2.27 -12.61
C LEU A 7 -1.21 0.80 -12.52
N PRO A 8 -0.17 0.47 -11.75
CA PRO A 8 0.32 -0.90 -11.66
C PRO A 8 -0.67 -1.82 -10.93
N VAL A 9 -0.75 -3.07 -11.37
CA VAL A 9 -1.54 -4.13 -10.75
C VAL A 9 -0.58 -5.29 -10.42
N PRO A 10 -0.34 -5.60 -9.14
CA PRO A 10 0.45 -6.77 -8.76
C PRO A 10 -0.17 -8.07 -9.30
N GLN A 11 0.65 -9.05 -9.65
CA GLN A 11 0.16 -10.36 -10.12
C GLN A 11 -0.72 -11.10 -9.10
N THR A 12 -0.60 -10.76 -7.82
CA THR A 12 -1.42 -11.31 -6.74
C THR A 12 -2.68 -10.50 -6.50
N ALA A 13 -3.13 -9.67 -7.44
CA ALA A 13 -4.31 -8.84 -7.32
C ALA A 13 -5.28 -9.07 -8.48
N SER A 14 -6.57 -9.02 -8.17
CA SER A 14 -7.67 -9.02 -9.13
C SER A 14 -8.17 -7.58 -9.35
N ILE A 15 -8.38 -7.19 -10.61
CA ILE A 15 -8.94 -5.88 -10.99
C ILE A 15 -10.45 -5.89 -10.72
N VAL A 16 -10.98 -4.79 -10.16
CA VAL A 16 -12.39 -4.67 -9.73
C VAL A 16 -13.14 -3.49 -10.38
N VAL A 17 -12.59 -2.95 -11.47
CA VAL A 17 -13.17 -1.85 -12.27
C VAL A 17 -13.21 -2.26 -13.73
N ASP A 18 -14.10 -1.63 -14.50
CA ASP A 18 -14.30 -1.88 -15.92
C ASP A 18 -13.78 -0.73 -16.80
N ILE A 19 -13.53 -1.03 -18.09
CA ILE A 19 -13.21 0.01 -19.08
C ILE A 19 -14.40 0.96 -19.20
N GLY A 20 -14.13 2.26 -19.05
CA GLY A 20 -15.13 3.31 -19.10
C GLY A 20 -15.47 3.89 -17.74
N ASP A 21 -15.14 3.19 -16.65
CA ASP A 21 -15.41 3.65 -15.29
C ASP A 21 -14.71 4.97 -14.98
N LYS A 22 -15.44 5.86 -14.31
CA LYS A 22 -14.88 7.07 -13.71
C LYS A 22 -14.58 6.80 -12.26
N ILE A 23 -13.32 6.91 -11.88
CA ILE A 23 -12.86 6.70 -10.51
C ILE A 23 -12.32 8.00 -9.93
N THR A 24 -12.46 8.16 -8.61
CA THR A 24 -11.88 9.29 -7.87
C THR A 24 -10.56 8.90 -7.24
N GLN A 25 -9.82 9.91 -6.75
CA GLN A 25 -8.72 9.63 -5.82
C GLN A 25 -9.22 8.76 -4.66
N ASN A 26 -8.39 7.80 -4.25
CA ASN A 26 -8.67 6.77 -3.25
C ASN A 26 -9.72 5.70 -3.63
N SER A 27 -10.29 5.76 -4.84
CA SER A 27 -11.13 4.66 -5.33
C SER A 27 -10.31 3.38 -5.48
N HIS A 28 -10.90 2.23 -5.14
CA HIS A 28 -10.23 0.94 -5.26
C HIS A 28 -10.35 0.44 -6.70
N TYR A 29 -9.23 0.08 -7.32
CA TYR A 29 -9.21 -0.46 -8.69
C TYR A 29 -8.75 -1.91 -8.77
N ALA A 30 -8.06 -2.40 -7.73
CA ALA A 30 -7.67 -3.80 -7.62
C ALA A 30 -7.70 -4.25 -6.15
N VAL A 31 -7.76 -5.55 -5.94
CA VAL A 31 -7.77 -6.19 -4.62
C VAL A 31 -6.75 -7.31 -4.62
N LEU A 32 -5.78 -7.24 -3.70
CA LEU A 32 -4.85 -8.34 -3.44
C LEU A 32 -5.64 -9.57 -3.03
N GLU A 33 -5.38 -10.67 -3.71
CA GLU A 33 -5.87 -11.98 -3.34
C GLU A 33 -5.27 -12.33 -1.98
N THR A 34 -6.08 -12.20 -0.94
CA THR A 34 -5.70 -12.63 0.39
C THR A 34 -5.54 -14.14 0.33
N LYS A 35 -4.30 -14.62 0.45
CA LYS A 35 -4.07 -16.05 0.68
C LYS A 35 -4.77 -16.42 1.97
N ASN A 36 -5.87 -17.14 1.85
CA ASN A 36 -6.50 -17.90 2.92
C ASN A 36 -5.40 -18.62 3.69
N THR A 37 -5.08 -18.14 4.90
CA THR A 37 -4.09 -18.79 5.74
C THR A 37 -4.80 -19.84 6.57
N GLU A 38 -4.54 -21.11 6.27
CA GLU A 38 -5.08 -22.19 7.07
C GLU A 38 -4.37 -22.22 8.42
N LYS A 39 -5.14 -22.10 9.50
CA LYS A 39 -4.65 -22.25 10.86
C LYS A 39 -5.06 -23.61 11.41
N ILE A 40 -4.07 -24.41 11.77
CA ILE A 40 -4.27 -25.72 12.38
C ILE A 40 -4.21 -25.59 13.91
N ILE A 41 -5.25 -26.08 14.59
CA ILE A 41 -5.34 -26.14 16.05
C ILE A 41 -5.38 -27.60 16.50
N HIS A 42 -4.41 -28.00 17.33
CA HIS A 42 -4.34 -29.35 17.90
C HIS A 42 -5.23 -29.50 19.14
N LEU A 43 -6.54 -29.63 18.92
CA LEU A 43 -7.55 -29.72 19.98
C LEU A 43 -7.27 -30.83 21.01
N SER A 44 -6.94 -32.04 20.54
CA SER A 44 -6.69 -33.20 21.42
C SER A 44 -5.51 -32.95 22.37
N ARG A 45 -4.42 -32.37 21.84
CA ARG A 45 -3.22 -32.01 22.61
C ARG A 45 -3.52 -30.91 23.64
N LEU A 46 -4.26 -29.88 23.24
CA LEU A 46 -4.60 -28.75 24.10
C LEU A 46 -5.60 -29.15 25.22
N LEU A 47 -6.57 -30.03 24.94
CA LEU A 47 -7.53 -30.54 25.93
C LEU A 47 -7.04 -31.75 26.74
N LYS A 48 -5.88 -32.32 26.37
CA LYS A 48 -5.33 -33.56 26.93
C LYS A 48 -6.35 -34.70 26.89
N ILE A 49 -6.83 -35.03 25.69
CA ILE A 49 -7.79 -36.10 25.39
C ILE A 49 -7.32 -36.90 24.17
N THR A 50 -7.98 -38.03 23.91
CA THR A 50 -7.71 -38.77 22.67
C THR A 50 -8.30 -38.01 21.46
N PRO A 51 -7.71 -38.15 20.26
CA PRO A 51 -8.25 -37.53 19.04
C PRO A 51 -9.72 -37.80 18.77
N GLN A 52 -10.19 -39.01 19.04
CA GLN A 52 -11.57 -39.44 18.78
C GLN A 52 -12.58 -38.73 19.69
N ASP A 53 -12.14 -38.31 20.88
CA ASP A 53 -13.00 -37.66 21.86
C ASP A 53 -13.27 -36.19 21.56
N ILE A 54 -12.55 -35.55 20.62
CA ILE A 54 -12.67 -34.10 20.40
C ILE A 54 -14.12 -33.69 20.08
N GLN A 55 -14.89 -34.56 19.43
CA GLN A 55 -16.28 -34.28 19.04
C GLN A 55 -17.18 -33.92 20.23
N ASN A 56 -16.87 -34.44 21.41
CA ASN A 56 -17.64 -34.23 22.64
C ASN A 56 -17.37 -32.87 23.29
N TYR A 57 -16.37 -32.12 22.80
CA TYR A 57 -15.89 -30.88 23.42
C TYR A 57 -15.93 -29.68 22.48
N LEU A 58 -16.33 -29.85 21.22
CA LEU A 58 -16.51 -28.76 20.27
C LEU A 58 -17.74 -27.93 20.66
N VAL A 59 -17.63 -26.61 20.58
CA VAL A 59 -18.77 -25.69 20.75
C VAL A 59 -19.16 -24.98 19.45
N VAL A 60 -18.48 -25.30 18.36
CA VAL A 60 -18.62 -24.73 17.01
C VAL A 60 -18.64 -25.84 15.96
N LYS A 61 -19.17 -25.56 14.77
CA LYS A 61 -19.35 -26.55 13.67
C LYS A 61 -18.54 -26.21 12.43
N ILE A 62 -18.27 -27.21 11.60
CA ILE A 62 -17.69 -26.98 10.26
C ILE A 62 -18.58 -26.00 9.50
N GLY A 63 -17.93 -24.99 8.90
CA GLY A 63 -18.58 -23.91 8.18
C GLY A 63 -19.04 -22.73 9.05
N GLU A 64 -18.87 -22.79 10.35
CA GLU A 64 -19.20 -21.68 11.25
C GLU A 64 -18.14 -20.57 11.17
N LYS A 65 -18.58 -19.31 11.26
CA LYS A 65 -17.69 -18.15 11.39
C LYS A 65 -17.29 -17.99 12.86
N ILE A 66 -16.04 -17.65 13.11
CA ILE A 66 -15.49 -17.47 14.45
C ILE A 66 -14.63 -16.20 14.51
N HIS A 67 -14.61 -15.55 15.67
CA HIS A 67 -13.80 -14.36 15.93
C HIS A 67 -12.62 -14.66 16.88
N PRO A 68 -11.56 -13.83 16.88
CA PRO A 68 -10.47 -13.98 17.84
C PRO A 68 -10.98 -13.97 19.29
N GLY A 69 -10.49 -14.89 20.10
CA GLY A 69 -10.91 -15.04 21.49
C GLY A 69 -12.21 -15.81 21.71
N GLU A 70 -12.99 -16.10 20.66
CA GLU A 70 -14.20 -16.91 20.74
C GLU A 70 -13.88 -18.34 21.18
N ILE A 71 -14.70 -18.94 22.05
CA ILE A 71 -14.48 -20.31 22.52
C ILE A 71 -14.85 -21.28 21.39
N ILE A 72 -13.92 -22.14 20.99
CA ILE A 72 -14.13 -23.15 19.93
C ILE A 72 -14.19 -24.58 20.49
N ALA A 73 -13.65 -24.81 21.68
CA ALA A 73 -13.82 -26.06 22.40
C ALA A 73 -13.76 -25.85 23.92
N GLN A 74 -14.51 -26.67 24.66
CA GLN A 74 -14.61 -26.61 26.10
C GLN A 74 -14.65 -28.02 26.71
N LYS A 75 -13.79 -28.27 27.70
CA LYS A 75 -13.80 -29.49 28.52
C LYS A 75 -14.11 -29.15 29.97
N LYS A 76 -15.20 -29.69 30.50
CA LYS A 76 -15.61 -29.55 31.91
C LYS A 76 -15.40 -30.87 32.65
N THR A 77 -14.66 -30.83 33.74
CA THR A 77 -14.55 -31.93 34.71
C THR A 77 -15.08 -31.46 36.07
N PHE A 78 -15.23 -32.37 37.03
CA PHE A 78 -15.66 -32.03 38.39
C PHE A 78 -14.75 -31.00 39.09
N LEU A 79 -13.47 -30.90 38.69
CA LEU A 79 -12.46 -30.05 39.33
C LEU A 79 -12.07 -28.82 38.50
N LYS A 80 -12.20 -28.85 37.17
CA LYS A 80 -11.70 -27.78 36.29
C LYS A 80 -12.48 -27.67 34.99
N THR A 81 -12.57 -26.45 34.47
CA THR A 81 -12.99 -26.18 33.09
C THR A 81 -11.80 -25.67 32.28
N SER A 82 -11.59 -26.24 31.10
CA SER A 82 -10.58 -25.81 30.12
C SER A 82 -11.27 -25.29 28.87
N PHE A 83 -10.75 -24.20 28.32
CA PHE A 83 -11.25 -23.57 27.09
C PHE A 83 -10.15 -23.49 26.06
N ILE A 84 -10.51 -23.71 24.80
CA ILE A 84 -9.70 -23.35 23.64
C ILE A 84 -10.42 -22.20 22.95
N ARG A 85 -9.68 -21.12 22.70
CA ARG A 85 -10.18 -19.94 22.02
C ARG A 85 -9.60 -19.87 20.61
N SER A 86 -10.36 -19.30 19.67
CA SER A 86 -9.85 -19.03 18.32
C SER A 86 -8.72 -18.01 18.40
N PRO A 87 -7.58 -18.23 17.73
CA PRO A 87 -6.50 -17.26 17.62
C PRO A 87 -6.68 -16.27 16.46
N VAL A 88 -7.67 -16.48 15.58
CA VAL A 88 -7.87 -15.71 14.34
C VAL A 88 -9.37 -15.52 14.06
N GLU A 89 -9.70 -14.53 13.23
CA GLU A 89 -10.99 -14.48 12.56
C GLU A 89 -11.02 -15.45 11.39
N GLY A 90 -12.16 -16.11 11.16
CA GLY A 90 -12.29 -16.98 9.99
C GLY A 90 -13.49 -17.91 10.01
N LYS A 91 -13.41 -18.94 9.18
CA LYS A 91 -14.44 -19.98 9.04
C LYS A 91 -13.84 -21.36 9.29
N ILE A 92 -14.53 -22.22 10.03
CA ILE A 92 -14.06 -23.58 10.29
C ILE A 92 -14.12 -24.37 8.98
N LYS A 93 -12.95 -24.76 8.46
CA LYS A 93 -12.82 -25.48 7.19
C LYS A 93 -13.07 -26.97 7.38
N GLU A 94 -12.39 -27.56 8.36
CA GLU A 94 -12.39 -29.01 8.60
C GLU A 94 -12.11 -29.31 10.07
N ILE A 95 -12.62 -30.45 10.53
CA ILE A 95 -12.26 -31.06 11.81
C ILE A 95 -11.85 -32.52 11.52
N ASP A 96 -10.58 -32.84 11.77
CA ASP A 96 -10.04 -34.19 11.58
C ASP A 96 -10.05 -34.92 12.94
N PHE A 97 -11.04 -35.80 13.11
CA PHE A 97 -11.21 -36.62 14.31
C PHE A 97 -10.17 -37.73 14.46
N LYS A 98 -9.45 -38.09 13.39
CA LYS A 98 -8.36 -39.08 13.48
C LYS A 98 -7.09 -38.44 14.05
N LYS A 99 -6.78 -37.20 13.62
CA LYS A 99 -5.61 -36.45 14.11
C LYS A 99 -5.92 -35.60 15.35
N GLY A 100 -7.18 -35.32 15.63
CA GLY A 100 -7.60 -34.52 16.77
C GLY A 100 -7.36 -33.02 16.55
N ILE A 101 -7.51 -32.54 15.31
CA ILE A 101 -7.18 -31.17 14.90
C ILE A 101 -8.40 -30.47 14.27
N MET A 102 -8.41 -29.14 14.36
CA MET A 102 -9.34 -28.27 13.63
C MET A 102 -8.54 -27.37 12.68
N VAL A 103 -9.03 -27.22 11.45
CA VAL A 103 -8.48 -26.31 10.44
C VAL A 103 -9.43 -25.13 10.30
N ILE A 104 -8.92 -23.94 10.55
CA ILE A 104 -9.64 -22.68 10.35
C ILE A 104 -9.11 -22.06 9.07
N ASN A 105 -10.02 -21.69 8.18
CA ASN A 105 -9.70 -20.80 7.09
C ASN A 105 -9.68 -19.36 7.62
N GLY A 106 -8.50 -18.83 7.91
CA GLY A 106 -8.34 -17.48 8.46
C GLY A 106 -8.69 -16.44 7.40
N THR A 107 -9.64 -15.56 7.71
CA THR A 107 -9.83 -14.31 6.96
C THR A 107 -8.93 -13.29 7.61
N ALA A 108 -7.97 -12.72 6.87
CA ALA A 108 -7.20 -11.61 7.42
C ALA A 108 -8.19 -10.50 7.84
N GLU A 109 -8.04 -10.01 9.07
CA GLU A 109 -8.73 -8.81 9.54
C GLU A 109 -8.37 -7.65 8.61
N ASP A 110 -9.29 -7.33 7.72
CA ASP A 110 -9.72 -6.01 7.25
C ASP A 110 -10.25 -6.20 5.83
N GLU A 111 -11.51 -5.85 5.58
CA GLU A 111 -11.99 -5.64 4.20
C GLU A 111 -11.23 -4.51 3.48
N SER A 112 -10.38 -3.78 4.22
CA SER A 112 -9.41 -2.80 3.73
C SER A 112 -8.05 -3.41 3.39
N SER A 113 -7.72 -4.59 3.94
CA SER A 113 -6.44 -5.26 3.73
C SER A 113 -6.39 -5.78 2.30
N GLY A 114 -5.51 -5.18 1.50
CA GLY A 114 -5.28 -5.59 0.12
C GLY A 114 -6.00 -4.78 -0.95
N LYS A 115 -6.86 -3.81 -0.62
CA LYS A 115 -7.41 -2.94 -1.66
C LYS A 115 -6.35 -1.96 -2.15
N ILE A 116 -6.12 -1.95 -3.46
CA ILE A 116 -5.20 -1.04 -4.14
C ILE A 116 -6.00 0.18 -4.61
N LYS A 117 -5.58 1.35 -4.14
CA LYS A 117 -6.28 2.63 -4.34
C LYS A 117 -5.64 3.42 -5.46
N SER A 118 -6.48 4.08 -6.26
CA SER A 118 -6.02 5.02 -7.27
C SER A 118 -5.48 6.29 -6.59
N PRO A 119 -4.26 6.74 -6.93
CA PRO A 119 -3.72 8.00 -6.42
C PRO A 119 -4.37 9.22 -7.07
N VAL A 120 -5.08 9.03 -8.20
CA VAL A 120 -5.63 10.10 -9.04
C VAL A 120 -7.10 9.82 -9.38
N ALA A 121 -7.84 10.88 -9.73
CA ALA A 121 -9.13 10.75 -10.38
C ALA A 121 -8.96 10.66 -11.90
N GLY A 122 -9.87 9.96 -12.58
CA GLY A 122 -9.85 9.84 -14.03
C GLY A 122 -10.79 8.77 -14.56
N LYS A 123 -10.64 8.45 -15.84
CA LYS A 123 -11.43 7.44 -16.54
C LYS A 123 -10.57 6.25 -16.94
N ILE A 124 -11.00 5.04 -16.63
CA ILE A 124 -10.32 3.83 -17.09
C ILE A 124 -10.52 3.70 -18.60
N ILE A 125 -9.43 3.67 -19.36
CA ILE A 125 -9.47 3.56 -20.83
C ILE A 125 -8.96 2.22 -21.34
N LYS A 126 -8.15 1.51 -20.55
CA LYS A 126 -7.60 0.20 -20.91
C LYS A 126 -7.26 -0.60 -19.66
N ILE A 127 -7.43 -1.91 -19.74
CA ILE A 127 -7.06 -2.86 -18.70
C ILE A 127 -6.12 -3.90 -19.32
N ASN A 128 -4.95 -4.09 -18.72
CA ASN A 128 -3.97 -5.11 -19.06
C ASN A 128 -3.76 -6.05 -17.86
N ALA A 129 -2.97 -7.11 -18.04
CA ALA A 129 -2.73 -8.09 -16.97
C ALA A 129 -1.92 -7.53 -15.78
N SER A 130 -1.02 -6.57 -16.02
CA SER A 130 -0.09 -6.02 -15.01
C SER A 130 -0.31 -4.55 -14.69
N ASP A 131 -1.21 -3.89 -15.41
CA ASP A 131 -1.51 -2.47 -15.26
C ASP A 131 -2.88 -2.12 -15.83
N LEU A 132 -3.38 -0.95 -15.50
CA LEU A 132 -4.48 -0.30 -16.19
C LEU A 132 -4.06 1.09 -16.66
N GLU A 133 -4.68 1.60 -17.72
CA GLU A 133 -4.46 2.95 -18.21
C GLU A 133 -5.64 3.84 -17.82
N ILE A 134 -5.34 4.97 -17.17
CA ILE A 134 -6.30 5.98 -16.75
C ILE A 134 -6.06 7.28 -17.52
N GLU A 135 -7.13 7.82 -18.11
CA GLU A 135 -7.16 9.17 -18.70
C GLU A 135 -7.52 10.18 -17.62
N LEU A 136 -6.69 11.22 -17.44
CA LEU A 136 -6.89 12.29 -16.47
C LEU A 136 -6.50 13.66 -17.05
N GLU A 137 -6.93 14.74 -16.41
CA GLU A 137 -6.50 16.10 -16.76
C GLU A 137 -5.16 16.43 -16.09
N GLY A 138 -4.18 16.86 -16.89
CA GLY A 138 -2.86 17.20 -16.41
C GLY A 138 -1.83 17.21 -17.52
N MET A 139 -0.57 16.98 -17.14
CA MET A 139 0.56 16.93 -18.06
C MET A 139 1.52 15.85 -17.60
N VAL A 140 2.02 15.03 -18.53
CA VAL A 140 3.10 14.06 -18.28
C VAL A 140 4.38 14.61 -18.88
N LEU A 141 5.44 14.62 -18.09
CA LEU A 141 6.79 15.00 -18.50
C LEU A 141 7.71 13.81 -18.26
N ASP A 142 8.45 13.42 -19.29
CA ASP A 142 9.51 12.42 -19.13
C ASP A 142 10.68 13.05 -18.36
N VAL A 143 11.27 12.28 -17.46
CA VAL A 143 12.41 12.69 -16.66
C VAL A 143 13.64 11.85 -17.03
N ARG A 144 14.84 12.38 -16.80
CA ARG A 144 16.10 11.69 -17.15
C ARG A 144 16.29 10.43 -16.30
N ASP A 145 16.02 10.55 -15.01
CA ASP A 145 16.19 9.44 -14.07
C ASP A 145 15.31 9.60 -12.82
N GLY A 146 15.21 8.54 -12.03
CA GLY A 146 14.47 8.58 -10.78
C GLY A 146 14.84 7.45 -9.82
N TRP A 147 14.62 7.68 -8.54
CA TRP A 147 14.94 6.76 -7.46
C TRP A 147 13.88 6.81 -6.37
N GLY A 148 13.73 5.71 -5.65
CA GLY A 148 12.75 5.58 -4.56
C GLY A 148 11.37 5.23 -5.07
N GLU A 149 10.37 5.50 -4.23
CA GLU A 149 8.96 5.16 -4.49
C GLU A 149 8.22 6.28 -5.23
N ASP A 150 7.08 5.90 -5.84
CA ASP A 150 6.13 6.84 -6.42
C ASP A 150 5.52 7.72 -5.31
N VAL A 151 5.68 9.04 -5.42
CA VAL A 151 5.24 9.99 -4.39
C VAL A 151 4.45 11.14 -4.97
N MET A 152 3.42 11.58 -4.26
CA MET A 152 2.58 12.70 -4.65
C MET A 152 2.66 13.81 -3.60
N GLY A 153 2.69 15.05 -4.06
CA GLY A 153 2.78 16.21 -3.18
C GLY A 153 2.68 17.51 -3.97
N GLU A 154 2.51 18.59 -3.24
CA GLU A 154 2.53 19.92 -3.84
C GLU A 154 3.97 20.37 -4.07
N ILE A 155 4.25 20.91 -5.25
CA ILE A 155 5.59 21.34 -5.61
C ILE A 155 5.92 22.71 -5.03
N VAL A 156 7.11 22.84 -4.43
CA VAL A 156 7.65 24.10 -3.90
C VAL A 156 9.04 24.34 -4.46
N SER A 157 9.27 25.54 -5.00
CA SER A 157 10.58 26.02 -5.41
C SER A 157 10.99 27.24 -4.59
N PHE A 158 12.22 27.23 -4.08
CA PHE A 158 12.79 28.36 -3.34
C PHE A 158 13.43 29.41 -4.25
N GLY A 159 13.40 29.23 -5.57
CA GLY A 159 13.99 30.17 -6.54
C GLY A 159 15.52 30.26 -6.48
N LYS A 160 16.18 29.34 -5.78
CA LYS A 160 17.64 29.24 -5.66
C LYS A 160 18.15 28.00 -6.39
N ASP A 161 19.39 28.08 -6.88
CA ASP A 161 20.02 26.97 -7.57
C ASP A 161 20.30 25.80 -6.61
N ARG A 162 20.85 26.10 -5.43
CA ARG A 162 21.19 25.10 -4.42
C ARG A 162 20.39 25.32 -3.13
N VAL A 163 19.75 24.27 -2.65
CA VAL A 163 19.00 24.25 -1.38
C VAL A 163 19.92 23.89 -0.23
N GLU A 164 19.91 24.72 0.81
CA GLU A 164 20.66 24.53 2.05
C GLU A 164 19.75 24.16 3.23
N MET A 165 20.36 23.74 4.33
CA MET A 165 19.64 23.28 5.52
C MET A 165 18.66 24.32 6.06
N PHE A 166 19.00 25.61 6.02
CA PHE A 166 18.15 26.67 6.55
C PHE A 166 16.97 27.03 5.64
N ASP A 167 17.02 26.67 4.36
CA ASP A 167 15.92 26.90 3.41
C ASP A 167 14.73 25.96 3.70
N LEU A 168 15.00 24.77 4.26
CA LEU A 168 13.96 23.82 4.63
C LEU A 168 13.31 24.23 5.95
N THR A 169 12.03 24.57 5.93
CA THR A 169 11.26 24.98 7.11
C THR A 169 10.10 24.02 7.35
N SER A 170 9.28 24.27 8.38
CA SER A 170 8.05 23.51 8.60
C SER A 170 7.07 23.60 7.42
N GLU A 171 7.17 24.62 6.57
CA GLU A 171 6.36 24.78 5.36
C GLU A 171 6.78 23.80 4.24
N SER A 172 7.99 23.26 4.31
CA SER A 172 8.49 22.25 3.37
C SER A 172 7.94 20.85 3.64
N LYS A 173 7.32 20.64 4.81
CA LYS A 173 6.76 19.35 5.22
C LYS A 173 5.68 18.90 4.25
N ASP A 174 5.69 17.60 3.91
CA ASP A 174 4.72 17.00 2.98
C ASP A 174 4.75 17.59 1.54
N LYS A 175 5.80 18.35 1.18
CA LYS A 175 5.97 18.95 -0.15
C LYS A 175 6.98 18.19 -0.99
N ILE A 176 6.95 18.45 -2.30
CA ILE A 176 7.98 18.04 -3.26
C ILE A 176 8.82 19.26 -3.58
N ILE A 177 10.13 19.18 -3.36
CA ILE A 177 11.03 20.34 -3.53
C ILE A 177 11.66 20.34 -4.92
N LEU A 178 11.52 21.44 -5.64
CA LEU A 178 12.17 21.71 -6.92
C LEU A 178 13.42 22.57 -6.73
N CYS A 179 14.59 22.01 -7.07
CA CYS A 179 15.86 22.74 -7.01
C CYS A 179 16.87 22.23 -8.03
N GLU A 180 17.93 23.00 -8.31
CA GLU A 180 18.99 22.50 -9.19
C GLU A 180 19.85 21.46 -8.46
N GLY A 181 20.16 21.71 -7.19
CA GLY A 181 20.80 20.76 -6.30
C GLY A 181 20.49 20.99 -4.83
N ILE A 182 20.90 20.05 -3.99
CA ILE A 182 20.69 20.08 -2.53
C ILE A 182 21.98 19.68 -1.82
N THR A 183 22.26 20.26 -0.65
CA THR A 183 23.43 19.91 0.17
C THR A 183 23.17 18.66 1.03
N GLU A 184 24.22 17.96 1.48
CA GLU A 184 24.06 16.82 2.40
C GLU A 184 23.37 17.22 3.72
N PRO A 185 23.71 18.35 4.40
CA PRO A 185 22.97 18.77 5.59
C PRO A 185 21.49 19.06 5.31
N ALA A 186 21.17 19.58 4.12
CA ALA A 186 19.79 19.78 3.71
C ALA A 186 19.08 18.45 3.46
N LEU A 187 19.74 17.45 2.87
CA LEU A 187 19.19 16.10 2.70
C LEU A 187 18.86 15.43 4.03
N THR A 188 19.77 15.48 5.00
CA THR A 188 19.52 14.94 6.35
C THR A 188 18.34 15.64 7.01
N LYS A 189 18.23 16.97 6.88
CA LYS A 189 17.08 17.70 7.43
C LYS A 189 15.79 17.41 6.68
N ALA A 190 15.84 17.22 5.36
CA ALA A 190 14.71 16.89 4.52
C ALA A 190 14.06 15.55 4.92
N ASP A 191 14.88 14.56 5.25
CA ASP A 191 14.46 13.28 5.81
C ASP A 191 13.75 13.45 7.17
N VAL A 192 14.29 14.29 8.04
CA VAL A 192 13.69 14.61 9.37
C VAL A 192 12.41 15.47 9.27
N LEU A 193 12.28 16.33 8.26
CA LEU A 193 11.14 17.24 8.02
C LEU A 193 10.01 16.62 7.16
N PRO A 194 9.89 15.28 7.19
CA PRO A 194 9.39 14.41 6.11
C PRO A 194 8.91 15.14 4.85
N ILE A 195 9.85 15.54 3.98
CA ILE A 195 9.49 15.98 2.63
C ILE A 195 9.09 14.77 1.78
N ARG A 196 8.14 14.95 0.85
CA ARG A 196 7.63 13.84 0.02
C ARG A 196 8.64 13.38 -1.02
N GLY A 197 9.44 14.30 -1.56
CA GLY A 197 10.42 13.98 -2.59
C GLY A 197 11.09 15.20 -3.21
N LEU A 198 11.97 14.95 -4.17
CA LEU A 198 12.80 15.98 -4.82
C LEU A 198 12.68 15.92 -6.35
N ILE A 199 12.69 17.10 -6.98
CA ILE A 199 12.88 17.27 -8.43
C ILE A 199 14.19 18.03 -8.62
N LEU A 200 15.20 17.35 -9.18
CA LEU A 200 16.58 17.83 -9.25
C LEU A 200 17.00 18.07 -10.69
N LYS A 201 17.68 19.18 -10.98
CA LYS A 201 18.27 19.43 -12.32
C LYS A 201 19.67 18.83 -12.46
N HIS A 202 20.52 19.06 -11.46
CA HIS A 202 21.92 18.68 -11.40
C HIS A 202 22.25 18.09 -10.01
N PRO A 203 21.90 16.83 -9.74
CA PRO A 203 22.19 16.22 -8.45
C PRO A 203 23.71 16.08 -8.26
N TYR A 204 24.29 16.96 -7.44
CA TYR A 204 25.68 16.85 -6.99
C TYR A 204 25.89 15.69 -6.03
N VAL A 205 24.83 15.35 -5.29
CA VAL A 205 24.71 14.20 -4.40
C VAL A 205 23.39 13.53 -4.74
N LEU A 206 23.41 12.20 -4.90
CA LEU A 206 22.19 11.43 -5.12
C LEU A 206 21.58 11.08 -3.77
N PRO A 207 20.33 11.50 -3.48
CA PRO A 207 19.63 11.08 -2.27
C PRO A 207 19.31 9.58 -2.33
N ASP A 208 19.80 8.80 -1.39
CA ASP A 208 19.34 7.42 -1.17
C ASP A 208 18.19 7.34 -0.16
N LEU A 209 18.03 8.39 0.67
CA LEU A 209 17.02 8.50 1.73
C LEU A 209 15.62 8.97 1.26
N LEU A 210 15.51 9.59 0.08
CA LEU A 210 14.27 10.23 -0.39
C LEU A 210 13.99 9.86 -1.84
N SER A 211 12.71 9.79 -2.20
CA SER A 211 12.31 9.67 -3.60
C SER A 211 12.70 10.93 -4.39
N TRP A 212 13.29 10.76 -5.56
CA TRP A 212 13.65 11.88 -6.41
C TRP A 212 13.55 11.55 -7.90
N VAL A 213 13.43 12.62 -8.69
CA VAL A 213 13.56 12.56 -10.15
C VAL A 213 14.58 13.58 -10.63
N ASN A 214 15.37 13.22 -11.64
CA ASN A 214 16.27 14.12 -12.33
C ASN A 214 15.66 14.59 -13.64
N VAL A 215 15.62 15.90 -13.86
CA VAL A 215 15.03 16.52 -15.06
C VAL A 215 16.07 17.27 -15.87
N ASP A 216 15.75 17.54 -17.14
CA ASP A 216 16.55 18.42 -17.98
C ASP A 216 16.21 19.90 -17.82
N ASP A 217 17.00 20.75 -18.47
CA ASP A 217 16.87 22.20 -18.43
C ASP A 217 15.53 22.69 -18.98
N GLU A 218 14.97 22.01 -19.97
CA GLU A 218 13.69 22.39 -20.59
C GLU A 218 12.54 22.06 -19.64
N VAL A 219 12.50 20.83 -19.16
CA VAL A 219 11.54 20.32 -18.19
C VAL A 219 11.61 21.12 -16.89
N PHE A 220 12.81 21.40 -16.37
CA PHE A 220 13.01 22.19 -15.15
C PHE A 220 12.44 23.61 -15.28
N LYS A 221 12.71 24.30 -16.40
CA LYS A 221 12.14 25.64 -16.67
C LYS A 221 10.62 25.59 -16.77
N LYS A 222 10.07 24.55 -17.38
CA LYS A 222 8.63 24.36 -17.52
C LYS A 222 7.95 24.18 -16.16
N ILE A 223 8.51 23.31 -15.31
CA ILE A 223 7.95 22.98 -13.98
C ILE A 223 7.96 24.18 -13.02
N ARG A 224 8.92 25.11 -13.14
CA ARG A 224 8.94 26.34 -12.30
C ARG A 224 7.63 27.14 -12.36
N ASN A 225 6.89 27.07 -13.46
CA ASN A 225 5.61 27.76 -13.62
C ASN A 225 4.44 27.09 -12.89
N PHE A 226 4.65 25.90 -12.32
CA PHE A 226 3.63 25.11 -11.63
C PHE A 226 3.82 25.10 -10.11
N ASN A 227 4.55 26.05 -9.54
CA ASN A 227 4.73 26.18 -8.09
C ASN A 227 3.37 26.20 -7.36
N GLY A 228 3.21 25.37 -6.32
CA GLY A 228 1.95 25.20 -5.60
C GLY A 228 0.96 24.21 -6.23
N THR A 229 1.33 23.55 -7.33
CA THR A 229 0.49 22.54 -7.99
C THR A 229 0.79 21.15 -7.45
N MET A 230 -0.22 20.28 -7.43
CA MET A 230 -0.05 18.86 -7.11
C MET A 230 0.69 18.14 -8.23
N VAL A 231 1.75 17.42 -7.87
CA VAL A 231 2.53 16.60 -8.79
C VAL A 231 2.70 15.18 -8.27
N TRP A 232 2.89 14.25 -9.19
CA TRP A 232 3.15 12.84 -8.92
C TRP A 232 4.49 12.44 -9.55
N LEU A 233 5.47 12.15 -8.71
CA LEU A 233 6.73 11.54 -9.13
C LEU A 233 6.47 10.06 -9.36
N ARG A 234 6.63 9.62 -10.60
CA ARG A 234 6.51 8.21 -11.00
C ARG A 234 7.90 7.68 -11.29
N THR A 235 8.66 7.39 -10.23
CA THR A 235 10.09 7.10 -10.28
C THR A 235 10.37 5.86 -11.13
N ALA A 236 9.56 4.81 -10.96
CA ALA A 236 9.67 3.57 -11.72
C ALA A 236 9.38 3.75 -13.22
N TYR A 237 8.55 4.74 -13.57
CA TYR A 237 8.18 5.06 -14.95
C TYR A 237 9.03 6.18 -15.55
N LYS A 238 9.94 6.78 -14.76
CA LYS A 238 10.72 7.97 -15.14
C LYS A 238 9.83 9.10 -15.67
N GLN A 239 8.72 9.34 -14.97
CA GLN A 239 7.75 10.35 -15.34
C GLN A 239 7.43 11.28 -14.16
N LEU A 240 7.14 12.53 -14.48
CA LEU A 240 6.53 13.51 -13.60
C LEU A 240 5.14 13.84 -14.16
N VAL A 241 4.09 13.65 -13.36
CA VAL A 241 2.74 14.04 -13.73
C VAL A 241 2.35 15.29 -12.96
N ILE A 242 1.98 16.35 -13.66
CA ILE A 242 1.39 17.56 -13.10
C ILE A 242 -0.13 17.38 -13.17
N LEU A 243 -0.80 17.49 -12.03
CA LEU A 243 -2.25 17.32 -11.93
C LEU A 243 -2.94 18.69 -11.98
N GLU A 244 -4.00 18.80 -12.78
CA GLU A 244 -4.84 20.00 -12.92
C GLU A 244 -6.18 19.86 -12.17
#